data_AF-A0AAU6HDD0-F1
#
_entry.id   AF-A0AAU6HDD0-F1
#
_cell.length_a   1.000
_cell.length_b   1.000
_cell.length_c   1.000
_cell.angle_alpha   90.00
_cell.angle_beta   90.00
_cell.angle_gamma   90.00
#
_symmetry.space_group_name_H-M   'P 1'
#
loop_
_entity.id
_entity.type
_entity.pdbx_description
1 polymer ?
#
loop_
_entity_poly.entity_id
_entity_poly.type
_entity_poly.pdbx_seq_one_letter_code
_entity_poly.pdbx_strand_id
1 'polypeptide(L)'
;MNNPPATCQVNGAAIRATRKRQGLGIRETAEAAGISRSYLQRLETGIREQMRPPTYAALRKTLHATDKELLVPHEETNERR
;
A
#
# COMPACT_ATOMS: atom_id res chain seq x y z
N MET A 1 21.59 -11.99 13.53
CA MET A 1 21.40 -11.09 12.37
C MET A 1 19.92 -10.80 12.27
N ASN A 2 19.49 -9.59 12.67
CA ASN A 2 18.10 -9.17 12.49
C ASN A 2 17.95 -8.73 11.04
N ASN A 3 17.40 -9.61 10.19
CA ASN A 3 17.02 -9.20 8.84
C ASN A 3 15.92 -8.14 8.94
N PRO A 4 16.04 -7.00 8.24
CA PRO A 4 14.93 -6.05 8.16
C PRO A 4 13.71 -6.76 7.58
N PRO A 5 12.48 -6.40 8.00
CA PRO A 5 11.29 -7.00 7.45
C PRO A 5 11.30 -6.80 5.93
N ALA A 6 11.20 -7.90 5.18
CA ALA A 6 11.24 -7.90 3.72
C ALA A 6 9.97 -7.30 3.08
N THR A 7 9.12 -6.64 3.88
CA THR A 7 7.79 -6.15 3.51
C THR A 7 7.51 -4.78 4.14
N CYS A 8 6.82 -3.93 3.39
CA CYS A 8 6.26 -2.67 3.86
C CYS A 8 4.80 -2.89 4.29
N GLN A 9 4.40 -2.27 5.40
CA GLN A 9 3.01 -2.25 5.85
C GLN A 9 2.26 -1.09 5.20
N VAL A 10 1.19 -1.39 4.49
CA VAL A 10 0.40 -0.41 3.72
C VAL A 10 -0.93 -0.11 4.37
N ASN A 11 -1.41 1.12 4.21
CA ASN A 11 -2.74 1.54 4.60
C ASN A 11 -3.74 1.26 3.46
N GLY A 12 -4.43 0.11 3.56
CA GLY A 12 -5.42 -0.32 2.58
C GLY A 12 -6.53 0.69 2.32
N ALA A 13 -7.03 1.35 3.36
CA ALA A 13 -8.08 2.36 3.25
C ALA A 13 -7.60 3.57 2.46
N ALA A 14 -6.36 4.02 2.69
CA ALA A 14 -5.77 5.14 1.97
C ALA A 14 -5.53 4.80 0.48
N ILE A 15 -5.08 3.58 0.18
CA ILE A 15 -4.96 3.06 -1.21
C ILE A 15 -6.32 3.17 -1.92
N ARG A 16 -7.38 2.65 -1.29
CA ARG A 16 -8.74 2.68 -1.85
C ARG A 16 -9.25 4.10 -2.07
N ALA A 17 -9.04 4.98 -1.08
CA ALA A 17 -9.48 6.37 -1.15
C ALA A 17 -8.76 7.13 -2.28
N THR A 18 -7.44 6.96 -2.41
CA THR A 18 -6.64 7.57 -3.47
C THR A 18 -7.05 7.08 -4.85
N ARG A 19 -7.22 5.76 -5.02
CA ARG A 19 -7.73 5.20 -6.28
C ARG A 19 -9.07 5.79 -6.67
N LYS A 20 -10.02 5.84 -5.73
CA LYS A 20 -11.37 6.39 -5.98
C LYS A 20 -11.35 7.88 -6.27
N ARG A 21 -10.52 8.67 -5.59
CA ARG A 21 -10.36 10.12 -5.84
C ARG A 21 -9.88 10.41 -7.27
N GLN A 22 -9.08 9.51 -7.83
CA GLN A 22 -8.60 9.59 -9.21
C GLN A 22 -9.57 8.98 -10.23
N GLY A 23 -10.72 8.45 -9.81
CA GLY A 23 -11.69 7.81 -10.69
C GLY A 23 -11.25 6.44 -11.25
N LEU A 24 -10.19 5.84 -10.70
CA LEU A 24 -9.59 4.61 -11.24
C LEU A 24 -10.38 3.35 -10.84
N GLY A 25 -10.59 2.44 -11.79
CA GLY A 25 -11.15 1.12 -11.54
C GLY A 25 -10.16 0.18 -10.84
N ILE A 26 -10.65 -0.67 -9.93
CA ILE A 26 -9.78 -1.62 -9.20
C ILE A 26 -9.03 -2.58 -10.14
N ARG A 27 -9.63 -2.96 -11.27
CA ARG A 27 -9.02 -3.87 -12.25
C ARG A 27 -7.89 -3.17 -13.00
N GLU A 28 -8.16 -1.97 -13.52
CA GLU A 28 -7.19 -1.15 -14.26
C GLU A 28 -5.99 -0.78 -13.39
N THR A 29 -6.23 -0.37 -12.13
CA THR A 29 -5.14 -0.07 -11.19
C THR A 29 -4.29 -1.30 -10.91
N ALA A 30 -4.91 -2.48 -10.72
CA ALA A 30 -4.17 -3.70 -10.45
C ALA A 30 -3.31 -4.13 -11.65
N GLU A 31 -3.87 -4.09 -12.85
CA GLU A 31 -3.16 -4.39 -14.11
C GLU A 31 -1.98 -3.42 -14.30
N ALA A 32 -2.20 -2.11 -14.13
CA ALA A 32 -1.15 -1.10 -14.26
C ALA A 32 -0.04 -1.22 -13.19
N ALA A 33 -0.36 -1.73 -11.99
CA ALA A 33 0.59 -1.99 -10.93
C ALA A 33 1.25 -3.39 -11.02
N GLY A 34 0.90 -4.20 -12.02
CA GLY A 34 1.45 -5.55 -12.21
C GLY A 34 1.02 -6.55 -11.13
N ILE A 35 -0.17 -6.39 -10.55
CA ILE A 35 -0.73 -7.25 -9.51
C ILE A 35 -2.13 -7.75 -9.89
N SER A 36 -2.59 -8.81 -9.22
CA SER A 36 -3.96 -9.29 -9.46
C SER A 36 -5.00 -8.37 -8.81
N ARG A 37 -6.17 -8.25 -9.44
CA ARG A 37 -7.34 -7.54 -8.88
C ARG A 37 -7.67 -8.01 -7.46
N SER A 38 -7.69 -9.32 -7.23
CA SER A 38 -7.98 -9.91 -5.91
C SER A 38 -6.90 -9.61 -4.87
N TYR A 39 -5.66 -9.44 -5.30
CA TYR A 39 -4.58 -8.99 -4.41
C TYR A 39 -4.81 -7.53 -3.98
N LEU A 40 -5.06 -6.62 -4.93
CA LEU A 40 -5.38 -5.23 -4.62
C LEU A 40 -6.63 -5.10 -3.74
N GLN A 41 -7.67 -5.90 -4.00
CA GLN A 41 -8.86 -5.92 -3.17
C GLN A 41 -8.55 -6.30 -1.72
N ARG A 42 -7.75 -7.34 -1.49
CA ARG A 42 -7.35 -7.75 -0.13
C ARG A 42 -6.57 -6.67 0.59
N LEU A 43 -5.70 -5.94 -0.14
CA LEU A 43 -5.00 -4.76 0.39
C LEU A 43 -6.00 -3.69 0.82
N GLU A 44 -6.92 -3.29 -0.07
CA GLU A 44 -7.91 -2.24 0.21
C GLU A 44 -8.86 -2.55 1.37
N THR A 45 -9.08 -3.84 1.65
CA THR A 45 -9.95 -4.30 2.74
C THR A 45 -9.21 -4.59 4.05
N GLY A 46 -7.88 -4.47 4.08
CA GLY A 46 -7.09 -4.82 5.27
C GLY A 46 -6.90 -6.32 5.51
N ILE A 47 -7.49 -7.21 4.68
CA ILE A 47 -7.23 -8.66 4.73
C ILE A 47 -5.74 -8.97 4.55
N ARG A 48 -5.03 -8.11 3.81
CA ARG A 48 -3.58 -8.14 3.71
C ARG A 48 -3.03 -6.73 3.82
N GLU A 49 -1.97 -6.56 4.58
CA GLU A 49 -1.37 -5.24 4.80
C GLU A 49 0.12 -5.22 4.46
N GLN A 50 0.73 -6.39 4.24
CA GLN A 50 2.14 -6.53 3.95
C GLN A 50 2.39 -6.72 2.45
N MET A 51 3.20 -5.82 1.89
CA MET A 51 3.63 -5.83 0.48
C MET A 51 5.14 -5.92 0.36
N ARG A 52 5.64 -6.59 -0.68
CA ARG A 52 7.08 -6.53 -1.01
C ARG A 52 7.43 -5.12 -1.54
N PRO A 53 8.60 -4.55 -1.19
CA PRO A 53 8.98 -3.20 -1.62
C PRO A 53 8.88 -2.94 -3.13
N PRO A 54 9.30 -3.85 -4.04
CA PRO A 54 9.17 -3.62 -5.48
C PRO A 54 7.70 -3.52 -5.94
N THR A 55 6.83 -4.37 -5.38
CA THR A 55 5.40 -4.36 -5.67
C THR A 55 4.72 -3.11 -5.14
N TYR A 56 5.11 -2.67 -3.94
CA TYR A 56 4.65 -1.41 -3.37
C TYR A 56 5.08 -0.21 -4.23
N ALA A 57 6.33 -0.17 -4.67
CA ALA A 57 6.83 0.91 -5.53
C ALA A 57 6.05 1.03 -6.85
N ALA A 58 5.70 -0.10 -7.47
CA ALA A 58 4.85 -0.13 -8.67
C ALA A 58 3.45 0.44 -8.39
N LEU A 59 2.78 -0.04 -7.34
CA LEU A 59 1.45 0.45 -6.95
C LEU A 59 1.45 1.95 -6.62
N ARG A 60 2.45 2.41 -5.87
CA ARG A 60 2.64 3.81 -5.52
C ARG A 60 2.78 4.69 -6.76
N LYS A 61 3.57 4.23 -7.75
CA LYS A 61 3.74 4.94 -9.03
C LYS A 61 2.43 5.02 -9.81
N THR A 62 1.67 3.92 -9.90
CA THR A 62 0.36 3.89 -10.56
C THR A 62 -0.64 4.86 -9.91
N LEU A 63 -0.60 4.99 -8.58
CA LEU A 63 -1.49 5.86 -7.83
C LEU A 63 -0.96 7.30 -7.70
N HIS A 64 0.20 7.62 -8.28
CA HIS A 64 0.83 8.95 -8.18
C HIS A 64 0.84 9.51 -6.75
N ALA A 65 1.11 8.64 -5.77
CA ALA A 65 1.03 8.95 -4.35
C ALA A 65 2.38 8.82 -3.66
N THR A 66 2.46 9.31 -2.43
CA THR A 66 3.66 9.31 -1.59
C THR A 66 3.59 8.24 -0.50
N ASP A 67 4.74 7.96 0.12
CA ASP A 67 4.81 6.99 1.21
C ASP A 67 4.00 7.42 2.44
N LYS A 68 3.96 8.73 2.71
CA LYS A 68 3.15 9.31 3.78
C LYS A 68 1.64 9.08 3.59
N GLU A 69 1.19 8.99 2.34
CA GLU A 69 -0.22 8.75 2.03
C GLU A 69 -0.59 7.28 2.06
N LEU A 70 0.32 6.38 1.69
CA LEU A 70 -0.02 4.96 1.44
C LEU A 70 0.54 3.98 2.48
N LEU A 71 1.55 4.35 3.25
CA LEU A 71 2.08 3.50 4.32
C LEU A 71 1.36 3.78 5.64
N VAL A 72 1.31 2.77 6.51
CA VAL A 72 0.92 3.01 7.90
C VAL A 72 2.02 3.85 8.55
N PRO A 73 1.70 4.99 9.17
CA PRO A 73 2.69 5.74 9.93
C PRO A 73 3.27 4.82 11.01
N HIS A 74 4.59 4.65 11.01
CA HIS A 74 5.25 4.12 12.18
C HIS A 74 5.21 5.25 13.20
N GLU A 75 4.22 5.22 14.10
CA GLU A 75 4.35 5.95 15.36
C GLU A 75 5.61 5.34 16.00
N GLU A 76 6.73 6.06 15.95
CA GLU A 76 7.78 5.86 16.93
C GLU A 76 7.07 6.05 18.26
N THR A 77 6.84 4.95 18.98
CA THR A 77 6.39 4.98 20.36
C THR A 77 7.37 5.88 21.10
N ASN A 78 6.98 7.15 21.23
CA ASN A 78 7.72 8.12 22.00
C ASN A 78 7.40 7.74 23.44
N GLU A 79 8.12 6.74 23.95
CA GLU A 79 8.23 6.44 25.37
C GLU A 79 8.88 7.68 26.01
N ARG A 80 8.07 8.72 26.21
CA ARG A 80 8.36 9.85 27.07
C ARG A 80 8.59 9.27 28.46
N ARG A 81 9.87 9.13 28.83
CA ARG A 81 10.31 9.10 30.23
C ARG A 81 10.31 10.50 30.81
#